data_AF-A0A2V9LF42-F1
#
_entry.id   AF-A0A2V9LF42-F1
#
_cell.length_a   1.000
_cell.length_b   1.000
_cell.length_c   1.000
_cell.angle_alpha   90.00
_cell.angle_beta   90.00
_cell.angle_gamma   90.00
#
_symmetry.space_group_name_H-M   'P 1'
#
loop_
_entity.id
_entity.type
_entity.pdbx_description
1 polymer ?
#
loop_
_entity_poly.entity_id
_entity_poly.type
_entity_poly.pdbx_seq_one_letter_code
_entity_poly.pdbx_strand_id
1 'polypeptide(L)'
;MRKLPPWAVAWLVCGLSALSASLIHEPAHRLEYTRVVNRRGEPLRVAVYFPANVEGRAPGVVLCQPLNDPPEYARMLALELVRNGFVVLSFDWRGRARDENRQLLREHTQETLRADVRAAVAYLRGLEQVDPARLVLAGHSVGGTLAIDAAENDLDIRAVAVIGMEADVLPAIPRNVLWAVGLYDEFRPLGHMRQVFHRSAATDQNEGVTIGDFARGTARRLAVSPTANHLNELQDWGVERSVVNWFCEVLGMKPDTSIYQMELRGLIVMLAWFAALAGALLTVRRFWAGRRVVLHVAAGATLAGIWFLGRFRGDAFLAAADGILMLFLFALLAGFLAQRESGPFGRATGNLAHLVGIVWLSVLVTLALNNIPYYFQQAYYALMLPEFAVKYLLDLADAYLLDYARPLFFQAYGPDVVAPHLWVYALAAVEIVRPGVLLSLAARVARWKPRPAEPAARPRPVVAMVLLAILVLFFCGVLWLRLKQGFLTEESARTGLQFLLRFAVPPFFLFAVLWKWARKGRR
;
A
#
# COMPACT_ATOMS: atom_id res chain seq x y z
N MET A 1 39.03 -8.08 -16.41
CA MET A 1 38.45 -7.60 -15.14
C MET A 1 37.67 -8.74 -14.47
N ARG A 2 37.95 -9.08 -13.21
CA ARG A 2 37.16 -10.11 -12.49
C ARG A 2 35.77 -9.55 -12.18
N LYS A 3 34.71 -10.28 -12.56
CA LYS A 3 33.33 -9.91 -12.19
C LYS A 3 33.19 -9.97 -10.66
N LEU A 4 32.57 -8.94 -10.06
CA LEU A 4 32.28 -8.93 -8.62
C LEU A 4 31.37 -10.11 -8.25
N PRO A 5 31.57 -10.75 -7.08
CA PRO A 5 30.69 -11.83 -6.65
C PRO A 5 29.30 -11.29 -6.29
N PRO A 6 28.21 -12.07 -6.46
CA PRO A 6 26.84 -11.59 -6.27
C PRO A 6 26.54 -10.97 -4.89
N TRP A 7 27.11 -11.51 -3.82
CA TRP A 7 26.92 -10.96 -2.46
C TRP A 7 27.54 -9.56 -2.32
N ALA A 8 28.67 -9.30 -2.98
CA ALA A 8 29.31 -7.99 -2.96
C ALA A 8 28.54 -6.98 -3.81
N VAL A 9 27.98 -7.42 -4.95
CA VAL A 9 27.07 -6.60 -5.76
C VAL A 9 25.83 -6.22 -4.96
N ALA A 10 25.21 -7.16 -4.26
CA ALA A 10 24.04 -6.88 -3.43
C ALA A 10 24.34 -5.87 -2.31
N TRP A 11 25.45 -6.00 -1.59
CA TRP A 11 25.85 -5.00 -0.59
C TRP A 11 26.21 -3.64 -1.20
N LEU A 12 26.82 -3.61 -2.39
CA LEU A 12 27.09 -2.36 -3.10
C LEU A 12 25.79 -1.66 -3.50
N VAL A 13 24.81 -2.40 -4.05
CA VAL A 13 23.48 -1.85 -4.36
C VAL A 13 22.80 -1.36 -3.07
N CYS A 14 22.86 -2.12 -1.98
CA CYS A 14 22.34 -1.68 -0.69
C CYS A 14 22.95 -0.35 -0.24
N GLY A 15 24.28 -0.22 -0.26
CA GLY A 15 24.97 0.99 0.16
C GLY A 15 24.69 2.19 -0.75
N LEU A 16 24.68 1.99 -2.07
CA LEU A 16 24.38 3.04 -3.04
C LEU A 16 22.92 3.49 -2.99
N SER A 17 21.99 2.56 -2.80
CA SER A 17 20.57 2.89 -2.62
C SER A 17 20.34 3.62 -1.30
N ALA A 18 20.90 3.13 -0.18
CA ALA A 18 20.79 3.81 1.11
C ALA A 18 21.37 5.24 1.07
N LEU A 19 22.53 5.42 0.42
CA LEU A 19 23.12 6.74 0.19
C LEU A 19 22.24 7.61 -0.70
N SER A 20 21.74 7.08 -1.82
CA SER A 20 20.84 7.83 -2.71
C SER A 20 19.56 8.27 -1.99
N ALA A 21 18.96 7.40 -1.18
CA ALA A 21 17.78 7.72 -0.38
C ALA A 21 18.07 8.77 0.69
N SER A 22 19.26 8.79 1.29
CA SER A 22 19.62 9.80 2.30
C SER A 22 19.88 11.18 1.70
N LEU A 23 20.09 11.28 0.38
CA LEU A 23 20.19 12.57 -0.32
C LEU A 23 18.81 13.19 -0.58
N ILE A 24 17.74 12.38 -0.59
CA ILE A 24 16.37 12.87 -0.70
C ILE A 24 15.83 13.06 0.72
N HIS A 25 15.70 14.31 1.13
CA HIS A 25 15.29 14.66 2.48
C HIS A 25 13.76 14.74 2.56
N GLU A 26 13.19 14.15 3.61
CA GLU A 26 11.80 14.42 3.95
C GLU A 26 11.66 15.90 4.34
N PRO A 27 10.54 16.55 4.01
CA PRO A 27 10.29 17.92 4.46
C PRO A 27 10.31 17.97 5.99
N ALA A 28 10.92 19.04 6.53
CA ALA A 28 11.02 19.23 7.96
C ALA A 28 9.61 19.35 8.58
N HIS A 29 9.32 18.46 9.52
CA HIS A 29 8.00 18.37 10.14
C HIS A 29 8.11 17.88 11.59
N ARG A 30 7.09 18.21 12.38
CA ARG A 30 6.85 17.61 13.69
C ARG A 30 5.64 16.69 13.56
N LEU A 31 5.79 15.44 14.01
CA LEU A 31 4.73 14.43 13.98
C LEU A 31 4.20 14.20 15.41
N GLU A 32 2.90 14.35 15.59
CA GLU A 32 2.24 14.10 16.87
C GLU A 32 1.16 13.02 16.72
N TYR A 33 1.24 11.98 17.53
CA TYR A 33 0.17 10.99 17.66
C TYR A 33 -0.69 11.33 18.87
N THR A 34 -2.00 11.38 18.69
CA THR A 34 -2.94 11.60 19.79
C THR A 34 -4.21 10.77 19.60
N ARG A 35 -5.11 10.84 20.58
CA ARG A 35 -6.38 10.14 20.58
C ARG A 35 -7.50 11.16 20.68
N VAL A 36 -8.45 11.07 19.77
CA VAL A 36 -9.70 11.84 19.78
C VAL A 36 -10.87 10.89 20.05
N VAL A 37 -12.02 11.45 20.37
CA VAL A 37 -13.25 10.67 20.61
C VAL A 37 -14.30 11.16 19.62
N ASN A 38 -14.91 10.23 18.90
CA ASN A 38 -15.97 10.56 17.97
C ASN A 38 -17.31 10.81 18.69
N ARG A 39 -18.33 11.29 17.99
CA ARG A 39 -19.64 11.60 18.58
C ARG A 39 -20.38 10.37 19.15
N ARG A 40 -19.92 9.16 18.84
CA ARG A 40 -20.44 7.90 19.38
C ARG A 40 -19.70 7.46 20.65
N GLY A 41 -18.76 8.27 21.16
CA GLY A 41 -17.92 7.91 22.30
C GLY A 41 -16.80 6.92 21.96
N GLU A 42 -16.61 6.61 20.68
CA GLU A 42 -15.60 5.65 20.24
C GLU A 42 -14.27 6.37 19.98
N PRO A 43 -13.14 5.76 20.38
CA PRO A 43 -11.84 6.39 20.23
C PRO A 43 -11.30 6.28 18.82
N LEU A 44 -10.62 7.32 18.37
CA LEU A 44 -9.89 7.36 17.11
C LEU A 44 -8.48 7.86 17.37
N ARG A 45 -7.49 7.11 16.90
CA ARG A 45 -6.09 7.54 16.95
C ARG A 45 -5.80 8.38 15.72
N VAL A 46 -5.19 9.54 15.92
CA VAL A 46 -4.83 10.47 14.83
C VAL A 46 -3.34 10.76 14.85
N ALA A 47 -2.78 11.00 13.67
CA ALA A 47 -1.42 11.43 13.45
C ALA A 47 -1.44 12.80 12.76
N VAL A 48 -0.81 13.80 13.37
CA VAL A 48 -0.79 15.17 12.87
C VAL A 48 0.62 15.58 12.51
N TYR A 49 0.80 15.98 11.26
CA TYR A 49 2.03 16.52 10.72
C TYR A 49 1.95 18.04 10.73
N PHE A 50 2.86 18.68 11.46
CA PHE A 50 3.03 20.11 11.48
C PHE A 50 4.24 20.50 10.63
N PRO A 51 4.10 21.42 9.65
CA PRO A 51 5.23 21.93 8.90
C PRO A 51 6.15 22.73 9.84
N ALA A 52 7.47 22.47 9.79
CA ALA A 52 8.41 23.08 10.73
C ALA A 52 8.62 24.59 10.52
N ASN A 53 8.35 25.10 9.31
CA ASN A 53 8.73 26.45 8.87
C ASN A 53 7.52 27.36 8.56
N VAL A 54 6.38 27.16 9.23
CA VAL A 54 5.20 28.02 9.05
C VAL A 54 5.01 28.90 10.28
N GLU A 55 5.00 30.21 10.07
CA GLU A 55 4.61 31.20 11.08
C GLU A 55 3.09 31.41 11.04
N GLY A 56 2.45 31.40 12.20
CA GLY A 56 1.00 31.63 12.32
C GLY A 56 0.14 30.42 11.94
N ARG A 57 -1.09 30.69 11.48
CA ARG A 57 -2.08 29.66 11.13
C ARG A 57 -1.90 29.18 9.69
N ALA A 58 -1.83 27.86 9.52
CA ALA A 58 -1.69 27.19 8.24
C ALA A 58 -3.03 26.60 7.74
N PRO A 59 -3.17 26.34 6.42
CA PRO A 59 -4.26 25.53 5.92
C PRO A 59 -4.19 24.10 6.48
N GLY A 60 -5.34 23.49 6.74
CA GLY A 60 -5.45 22.14 7.28
C GLY A 60 -5.98 21.14 6.25
N VAL A 61 -5.38 19.95 6.20
CA VAL A 61 -5.88 18.81 5.40
C VAL A 61 -6.18 17.62 6.30
N VAL A 62 -7.35 17.00 6.13
CA VAL A 62 -7.59 15.63 6.65
C VAL A 62 -7.44 14.63 5.50
N LEU A 63 -6.58 13.63 5.70
CA LEU A 63 -6.39 12.51 4.78
C LEU A 63 -7.22 11.31 5.25
N CYS A 64 -8.23 10.97 4.45
CA CYS A 64 -9.07 9.80 4.65
C CYS A 64 -8.51 8.62 3.83
N GLN A 65 -7.66 7.81 4.45
CA GLN A 65 -7.10 6.62 3.80
C GLN A 65 -8.13 5.47 3.66
N PRO A 66 -7.84 4.42 2.89
CA PRO A 66 -8.71 3.26 2.81
C PRO A 66 -8.86 2.56 4.16
N LEU A 67 -10.04 1.96 4.40
CA LEU A 67 -10.39 1.36 5.69
C LEU A 67 -9.41 0.28 6.17
N ASN A 68 -8.78 -0.43 5.23
CA ASN A 68 -7.90 -1.53 5.57
C ASN A 68 -6.48 -1.10 5.93
N ASP A 69 -6.14 0.16 5.68
CA ASP A 69 -4.77 0.61 5.55
C ASP A 69 -4.37 1.46 6.77
N PRO A 70 -3.13 1.31 7.24
CA PRO A 70 -2.61 2.11 8.34
C PRO A 70 -2.39 3.57 7.88
N PRO A 71 -2.32 4.55 8.80
CA PRO A 71 -2.17 5.97 8.44
C PRO A 71 -0.91 6.27 7.62
N GLU A 72 0.11 5.42 7.74
CA GLU A 72 1.36 5.50 7.01
C GLU A 72 1.18 5.30 5.49
N TYR A 73 0.12 4.63 5.05
CA TYR A 73 -0.14 4.42 3.64
C TYR A 73 -0.37 5.74 2.87
N ALA A 74 -0.83 6.80 3.56
CA ALA A 74 -0.97 8.14 3.00
C ALA A 74 0.23 9.06 3.27
N ARG A 75 1.35 8.52 3.79
CA ARG A 75 2.49 9.32 4.27
C ARG A 75 3.13 10.14 3.16
N MET A 76 3.30 9.61 1.95
CA MET A 76 3.98 10.32 0.86
C MET A 76 3.21 11.58 0.48
N LEU A 77 1.91 11.47 0.21
CA LEU A 77 1.02 12.63 0.06
C LEU A 77 1.04 13.57 1.27
N ALA A 78 1.05 13.05 2.51
CA ALA A 78 1.12 13.88 3.70
C ALA A 78 2.40 14.73 3.74
N LEU A 79 3.55 14.15 3.40
CA LEU A 79 4.82 14.86 3.32
C LEU A 79 4.80 15.92 2.22
N GLU A 80 4.25 15.63 1.05
CA GLU A 80 4.17 16.61 -0.04
C GLU A 80 3.23 17.79 0.29
N LEU A 81 2.15 17.54 1.03
CA LEU A 81 1.29 18.59 1.59
C LEU A 81 2.02 19.41 2.68
N VAL A 82 2.75 18.75 3.58
CA VAL A 82 3.55 19.44 4.62
C VAL A 82 4.64 20.32 4.01
N ARG A 83 5.30 19.86 2.95
CA ARG A 83 6.26 20.65 2.17
C ARG A 83 5.64 21.95 1.65
N ASN A 84 4.34 21.92 1.32
CA ASN A 84 3.57 23.05 0.84
C ASN A 84 2.88 23.85 1.96
N GLY A 85 3.24 23.62 3.23
CA GLY A 85 2.82 24.44 4.37
C GLY A 85 1.46 24.05 4.95
N PHE A 86 0.94 22.86 4.65
CA PHE A 86 -0.29 22.36 5.25
C PHE A 86 -0.03 21.65 6.59
N VAL A 87 -0.93 21.84 7.56
CA VAL A 87 -1.05 20.93 8.71
C VAL A 87 -1.89 19.75 8.26
N VAL A 88 -1.34 18.54 8.34
CA VAL A 88 -1.98 17.34 7.78
C VAL A 88 -2.35 16.39 8.91
N LEU A 89 -3.61 15.95 8.94
CA LEU A 89 -4.09 14.93 9.87
C LEU A 89 -4.48 13.67 9.10
N SER A 90 -3.92 12.53 9.49
CA SER A 90 -4.44 11.20 9.15
C SER A 90 -4.84 10.46 10.43
N PHE A 91 -5.47 9.29 10.31
CA PHE A 91 -5.97 8.55 11.47
C PHE A 91 -5.87 7.05 11.29
N ASP A 92 -5.91 6.25 12.35
CA ASP A 92 -5.72 4.81 12.28
C ASP A 92 -7.04 4.05 12.47
N TRP A 93 -7.58 3.49 11.37
CA TRP A 93 -8.78 2.65 11.39
C TRP A 93 -8.60 1.33 12.14
N ARG A 94 -7.37 0.82 12.24
CA ARG A 94 -7.08 -0.45 12.92
C ARG A 94 -6.82 -0.22 14.40
N GLY A 95 -6.32 0.96 14.74
CA GLY A 95 -5.96 1.36 16.09
C GLY A 95 -4.96 0.41 16.73
N ARG A 96 -4.76 0.58 18.05
CA ARG A 96 -3.92 -0.30 18.87
C ARG A 96 -4.71 -1.14 19.86
N ALA A 97 -5.98 -0.83 20.03
CA ALA A 97 -6.89 -1.53 20.92
C ALA A 97 -8.17 -1.95 20.18
N ARG A 98 -8.88 -2.94 20.72
CA ARG A 98 -10.05 -3.55 20.08
C ARG A 98 -11.18 -2.54 19.82
N ASP A 99 -11.34 -1.56 20.71
CA ASP A 99 -12.29 -0.45 20.65
C ASP A 99 -11.90 0.63 19.62
N GLU A 100 -10.61 0.71 19.25
CA GLU A 100 -10.12 1.59 18.18
C GLU A 100 -10.29 0.92 16.79
N ASN A 101 -10.33 -0.42 16.73
CA ASN A 101 -10.28 -1.17 15.46
C ASN A 101 -11.63 -1.26 14.73
N ARG A 102 -11.79 -0.44 13.69
CA ARG A 102 -12.99 -0.39 12.83
C ARG A 102 -13.21 -1.64 11.99
N GLN A 103 -12.18 -2.46 11.75
CA GLN A 103 -12.35 -3.74 11.05
C GLN A 103 -13.07 -4.79 11.91
N LEU A 104 -13.09 -4.63 13.23
CA LEU A 104 -13.78 -5.54 14.15
C LEU A 104 -15.26 -5.18 14.33
N LEU A 105 -15.70 -4.05 13.77
CA LEU A 105 -17.11 -3.66 13.79
C LEU A 105 -17.92 -4.58 12.89
N ARG A 106 -19.05 -5.05 13.43
CA ARG A 106 -19.98 -5.92 12.71
C ARG A 106 -21.15 -5.16 12.10
N GLU A 107 -21.60 -4.12 12.80
CA GLU A 107 -22.77 -3.29 12.46
C GLU A 107 -22.40 -1.82 12.65
N HIS A 108 -23.18 -0.91 12.07
CA HIS A 108 -22.97 0.55 12.12
C HIS A 108 -21.61 1.04 11.63
N THR A 109 -20.84 0.20 10.92
CA THR A 109 -19.48 0.53 10.47
C THR A 109 -19.45 1.85 9.70
N GLN A 110 -20.30 2.02 8.69
CA GLN A 110 -20.38 3.27 7.91
C GLN A 110 -20.66 4.50 8.77
N GLU A 111 -21.55 4.38 9.76
CA GLU A 111 -21.91 5.48 10.65
C GLU A 111 -20.73 5.88 11.56
N THR A 112 -20.03 4.89 12.11
CA THR A 112 -18.80 5.09 12.87
C THR A 112 -17.71 5.75 12.02
N LEU A 113 -17.47 5.27 10.79
CA LEU A 113 -16.46 5.85 9.91
C LEU A 113 -16.76 7.33 9.60
N ARG A 114 -18.02 7.66 9.33
CA ARG A 114 -18.45 9.07 9.18
C ARG A 114 -18.25 9.89 10.46
N ALA A 115 -18.52 9.29 11.62
CA ALA A 115 -18.30 9.96 12.91
C ALA A 115 -16.81 10.22 13.18
N ASP A 116 -15.94 9.30 12.78
CA ASP A 116 -14.49 9.41 12.88
C ASP A 116 -13.96 10.53 11.98
N VAL A 117 -14.38 10.60 10.72
CA VAL A 117 -13.98 11.71 9.82
C VAL A 117 -14.42 13.05 10.38
N ARG A 118 -15.66 13.16 10.89
CA ARG A 118 -16.12 14.39 11.56
C ARG A 118 -15.29 14.75 12.79
N ALA A 119 -14.88 13.75 13.59
CA ALA A 119 -14.04 13.97 14.76
C ALA A 119 -12.63 14.45 14.37
N ALA A 120 -12.06 13.86 13.32
CA ALA A 120 -10.78 14.26 12.74
C ALA A 120 -10.82 15.71 12.22
N VAL A 121 -11.85 16.08 11.45
CA VAL A 121 -12.05 17.46 10.97
C VAL A 121 -12.22 18.43 12.13
N ALA A 122 -13.06 18.10 13.12
CA ALA A 122 -13.29 18.96 14.28
C ALA A 122 -12.01 19.16 15.11
N TYR A 123 -11.22 18.09 15.29
CA TYR A 123 -9.95 18.17 16.00
C TYR A 123 -8.95 19.06 15.25
N LEU A 124 -8.75 18.82 13.95
CA LEU A 124 -7.83 19.62 13.13
C LEU A 124 -8.24 21.10 13.12
N ARG A 125 -9.53 21.38 12.95
CA ARG A 125 -10.11 22.74 12.99
C ARG A 125 -9.84 23.47 14.31
N GLY A 126 -9.77 22.73 15.41
CA GLY A 126 -9.56 23.28 16.76
C GLY A 126 -8.10 23.56 17.12
N LEU A 127 -7.14 23.14 16.30
CA LEU A 127 -5.72 23.40 16.56
C LEU A 127 -5.39 24.88 16.35
N GLU A 128 -4.63 25.48 17.26
CA GLU A 128 -4.22 26.89 17.19
C GLU A 128 -3.38 27.21 15.94
N GLN A 129 -2.67 26.20 15.42
CA GLN A 129 -1.83 26.25 14.23
C GLN A 129 -2.63 26.18 12.92
N VAL A 130 -3.94 25.94 12.97
CA VAL A 130 -4.78 25.75 11.78
C VAL A 130 -5.70 26.95 11.57
N ASP A 131 -5.79 27.42 10.33
CA ASP A 131 -6.81 28.37 9.91
C ASP A 131 -8.13 27.61 9.62
N PRO A 132 -9.18 27.77 10.45
CA PRO A 132 -10.42 27.04 10.28
C PRO A 132 -11.15 27.38 8.97
N ALA A 133 -10.85 28.52 8.34
CA ALA A 133 -11.42 28.92 7.05
C ALA A 133 -10.72 28.27 5.84
N ARG A 134 -9.62 27.54 6.07
CA ARG A 134 -8.78 26.94 5.03
C ARG A 134 -8.61 25.43 5.24
N LEU A 135 -9.73 24.76 5.48
CA LEU A 135 -9.80 23.31 5.61
C LEU A 135 -10.17 22.64 4.29
N VAL A 136 -9.45 21.58 3.95
CA VAL A 136 -9.70 20.73 2.78
C VAL A 136 -9.60 19.26 3.16
N LEU A 137 -10.21 18.38 2.38
CA LEU A 137 -10.14 16.93 2.60
C LEU A 137 -9.57 16.24 1.38
N ALA A 138 -8.73 15.23 1.58
CA ALA A 138 -8.44 14.25 0.54
C ALA A 138 -8.84 12.86 1.03
N GLY A 139 -9.30 12.00 0.13
CA GLY A 139 -9.62 10.63 0.50
C GLY A 139 -9.40 9.65 -0.64
N HIS A 140 -8.88 8.48 -0.31
CA HIS A 140 -8.63 7.39 -1.27
C HIS A 140 -9.58 6.22 -1.05
N SER A 141 -10.09 5.66 -2.14
CA SER A 141 -11.04 4.55 -2.12
C SER A 141 -12.24 4.88 -1.21
N VAL A 142 -12.61 4.01 -0.26
CA VAL A 142 -13.68 4.28 0.73
C VAL A 142 -13.48 5.61 1.48
N GLY A 143 -12.23 6.01 1.73
CA GLY A 143 -11.93 7.30 2.35
C GLY A 143 -12.34 8.50 1.48
N GLY A 144 -12.33 8.36 0.16
CA GLY A 144 -12.84 9.36 -0.79
C GLY A 144 -14.34 9.58 -0.65
N THR A 145 -15.12 8.49 -0.55
CA THR A 145 -16.56 8.56 -0.24
C THR A 145 -16.82 9.28 1.08
N LEU A 146 -16.06 8.93 2.13
CA LEU A 146 -16.22 9.56 3.44
C LEU A 146 -15.81 11.04 3.46
N ALA A 147 -14.84 11.43 2.64
CA ALA A 147 -14.43 12.83 2.48
C ALA A 147 -15.51 13.66 1.78
N ILE A 148 -16.17 13.11 0.75
CA ILE A 148 -17.35 13.73 0.13
C ILE A 148 -18.47 13.85 1.15
N ASP A 149 -18.86 12.76 1.83
CA ASP A 149 -19.90 12.77 2.85
C ASP A 149 -19.65 13.85 3.91
N ALA A 150 -18.40 14.01 4.36
CA ALA A 150 -18.05 15.05 5.33
C ALA A 150 -18.21 16.47 4.78
N ALA A 151 -17.74 16.73 3.55
CA ALA A 151 -17.80 18.05 2.92
C ALA A 151 -19.20 18.45 2.43
N GLU A 152 -20.07 17.50 2.12
CA GLU A 152 -21.48 17.78 1.84
C GLU A 152 -22.23 18.26 3.10
N ASN A 153 -21.80 17.80 4.27
CA ASN A 153 -22.41 18.12 5.56
C ASN A 153 -21.70 19.27 6.31
N ASP A 154 -20.62 19.83 5.75
CA ASP A 154 -19.84 20.92 6.34
C ASP A 154 -19.29 21.83 5.22
N LEU A 155 -20.06 22.87 4.90
CA LEU A 155 -19.79 23.77 3.78
C LEU A 155 -18.64 24.76 4.00
N ASP A 156 -18.02 24.73 5.19
CA ASP A 156 -16.79 25.48 5.49
C ASP A 156 -15.55 24.76 4.92
N ILE A 157 -15.66 23.47 4.60
CA ILE A 157 -14.63 22.74 3.85
C ILE A 157 -14.53 23.32 2.43
N ARG A 158 -13.33 23.78 2.07
CA ARG A 158 -13.07 24.58 0.87
C ARG A 158 -12.91 23.74 -0.41
N ALA A 159 -12.45 22.50 -0.26
CA ALA A 159 -12.27 21.56 -1.35
C ALA A 159 -12.20 20.11 -0.86
N VAL A 160 -12.51 19.19 -1.78
CA VAL A 160 -12.27 17.76 -1.63
C VAL A 160 -11.45 17.24 -2.80
N ALA A 161 -10.45 16.40 -2.53
CA ALA A 161 -9.80 15.56 -3.52
C ALA A 161 -10.18 14.09 -3.31
N VAL A 162 -10.85 13.50 -4.29
CA VAL A 162 -11.27 12.11 -4.28
C VAL A 162 -10.34 11.31 -5.17
N ILE A 163 -9.67 10.32 -4.58
CA ILE A 163 -8.62 9.53 -5.21
C ILE A 163 -9.15 8.10 -5.36
N GLY A 164 -9.14 7.54 -6.58
CA GLY A 164 -9.54 6.15 -6.82
C GLY A 164 -10.99 5.86 -6.45
N MET A 165 -11.85 6.87 -6.45
CA MET A 165 -13.25 6.73 -6.04
C MET A 165 -14.10 7.80 -6.72
N GLU A 166 -15.39 7.52 -6.81
CA GLU A 166 -16.43 8.37 -7.36
C GLU A 166 -17.47 8.71 -6.29
N ALA A 167 -18.19 9.78 -6.53
CA ALA A 167 -19.44 10.09 -5.86
C ALA A 167 -20.32 10.89 -6.80
N ASP A 168 -21.64 10.73 -6.69
CA ASP A 168 -22.57 11.65 -7.32
C ASP A 168 -22.63 12.92 -6.46
N VAL A 169 -22.21 14.05 -7.02
CA VAL A 169 -22.14 15.33 -6.32
C VAL A 169 -23.02 16.36 -7.00
N LEU A 170 -23.50 17.34 -6.24
CA LEU A 170 -24.18 18.50 -6.80
C LEU A 170 -23.15 19.46 -7.43
N PRO A 171 -23.57 20.35 -8.35
CA PRO A 171 -22.64 21.26 -9.04
C PRO A 171 -21.81 22.17 -8.11
N ALA A 172 -22.34 22.51 -6.93
CA ALA A 172 -21.66 23.37 -5.95
C ALA A 172 -21.43 22.70 -4.58
N ILE A 173 -21.86 21.44 -4.41
CA ILE A 173 -21.80 20.72 -3.12
C ILE A 173 -21.27 19.29 -3.38
N PRO A 174 -20.17 18.88 -2.73
CA PRO A 174 -19.31 19.70 -1.89
C PRO A 174 -18.59 20.79 -2.70
N ARG A 175 -18.04 21.80 -2.00
CA ARG A 175 -17.27 22.86 -2.65
C ARG A 175 -16.02 22.26 -3.29
N ASN A 176 -15.73 22.67 -4.52
CA ASN A 176 -14.51 22.38 -5.28
C ASN A 176 -14.03 20.91 -5.19
N VAL A 177 -14.37 20.10 -6.19
CA VAL A 177 -14.02 18.66 -6.21
C VAL A 177 -12.95 18.35 -7.26
N LEU A 178 -11.85 17.75 -6.83
CA LEU A 178 -10.91 17.06 -7.69
C LEU A 178 -11.25 15.57 -7.69
N TRP A 179 -11.41 15.00 -8.88
CA TRP A 179 -11.32 13.57 -9.10
C TRP A 179 -9.88 13.25 -9.53
N ALA A 180 -9.21 12.32 -8.85
CA ALA A 180 -7.88 11.85 -9.22
C ALA A 180 -7.90 10.34 -9.35
N VAL A 181 -7.32 9.81 -10.43
CA VAL A 181 -7.33 8.37 -10.70
C VAL A 181 -6.07 7.94 -11.43
N GLY A 182 -5.63 6.72 -11.18
CA GLY A 182 -4.62 6.03 -11.97
C GLY A 182 -5.22 5.48 -13.26
N LEU A 183 -4.47 5.59 -14.35
CA LEU A 183 -4.86 5.01 -15.64
C LEU A 183 -5.18 3.52 -15.52
N TYR A 184 -4.47 2.81 -14.62
CA TYR A 184 -4.60 1.37 -14.43
C TYR A 184 -5.53 0.97 -13.28
N ASP A 185 -6.31 1.90 -12.71
CA ASP A 185 -7.25 1.58 -11.62
C ASP A 185 -8.27 0.51 -12.07
N GLU A 186 -8.26 -0.61 -11.34
CA GLU A 186 -9.07 -1.78 -11.61
C GLU A 186 -10.51 -1.69 -11.12
N PHE A 187 -10.77 -0.81 -10.16
CA PHE A 187 -12.08 -0.59 -9.52
C PHE A 187 -12.80 0.63 -10.11
N ARG A 188 -12.06 1.65 -10.53
CA ARG A 188 -12.51 2.92 -11.13
C ARG A 188 -11.84 3.16 -12.48
N PRO A 189 -12.18 2.35 -13.50
CA PRO A 189 -11.57 2.50 -14.81
C PRO A 189 -11.80 3.91 -15.37
N LEU A 190 -10.79 4.47 -16.04
CA LEU A 190 -10.77 5.87 -16.49
C LEU A 190 -12.05 6.30 -17.24
N GLY A 191 -12.59 5.45 -18.10
CA GLY A 191 -13.83 5.75 -18.83
C GLY A 191 -15.03 6.04 -17.92
N HIS A 192 -15.12 5.37 -16.78
CA HIS A 192 -16.15 5.64 -15.78
C HIS A 192 -15.87 6.97 -15.06
N MET A 193 -14.63 7.21 -14.65
CA MET A 193 -14.26 8.47 -14.01
C MET A 193 -14.48 9.70 -14.90
N ARG A 194 -14.26 9.58 -16.21
CA ARG A 194 -14.63 10.63 -17.18
C ARG A 194 -16.14 10.89 -17.19
N GLN A 195 -16.97 9.85 -17.15
CA GLN A 195 -18.43 10.03 -17.05
C GLN A 195 -18.85 10.73 -15.75
N VAL A 196 -18.22 10.37 -14.62
CA VAL A 196 -18.43 11.06 -13.33
C VAL A 196 -18.03 12.52 -13.45
N PHE A 197 -16.85 12.82 -14.01
CA PHE A 197 -16.39 14.18 -14.23
C PHE A 197 -17.34 14.98 -15.12
N HIS A 198 -17.70 14.46 -16.29
CA HIS A 198 -18.62 15.09 -17.23
C HIS A 198 -19.96 15.44 -16.58
N ARG A 199 -20.53 14.53 -15.76
CA ARG A 199 -21.77 14.79 -15.01
C ARG A 199 -21.57 15.84 -13.92
N SER A 200 -20.50 15.72 -13.13
CA SER A 200 -20.23 16.63 -12.01
C SER A 200 -19.93 18.07 -12.44
N ALA A 201 -19.37 18.24 -13.64
CA ALA A 201 -18.89 19.52 -14.17
C ALA A 201 -19.73 20.08 -15.33
N ALA A 202 -20.71 19.31 -15.83
CA ALA A 202 -21.47 19.61 -17.05
C ALA A 202 -20.56 19.96 -18.24
N THR A 203 -19.62 19.06 -18.56
CA THR A 203 -18.59 19.25 -19.60
C THR A 203 -18.43 18.03 -20.51
N ASP A 204 -17.86 18.23 -21.68
CA ASP A 204 -17.40 17.21 -22.63
C ASP A 204 -15.86 17.06 -22.64
N GLN A 205 -15.15 17.86 -21.85
CA GLN A 205 -13.71 17.75 -21.66
C GLN A 205 -13.37 16.48 -20.87
N ASN A 206 -12.44 15.68 -21.38
CA ASN A 206 -12.12 14.39 -20.77
C ASN A 206 -11.41 14.51 -19.41
N GLU A 207 -10.32 15.29 -19.33
CA GLU A 207 -9.52 15.45 -18.11
C GLU A 207 -8.52 16.61 -18.22
N GLY A 208 -7.84 16.94 -17.13
CA GLY A 208 -6.74 17.91 -17.09
C GLY A 208 -7.17 19.38 -17.10
N VAL A 209 -8.48 19.65 -17.18
CA VAL A 209 -9.06 21.00 -17.23
C VAL A 209 -9.92 21.26 -16.00
N THR A 210 -9.80 22.44 -15.41
CA THR A 210 -10.73 22.92 -14.39
C THR A 210 -11.94 23.56 -15.04
N ILE A 211 -13.11 23.06 -14.70
CA ILE A 211 -14.40 23.62 -15.10
C ILE A 211 -15.06 24.24 -13.88
N GLY A 212 -15.74 25.38 -14.02
CA GLY A 212 -16.38 26.09 -12.92
C GLY A 212 -15.50 27.16 -12.27
N ASP A 213 -15.87 27.59 -11.07
CA ASP A 213 -15.25 28.72 -10.38
C ASP A 213 -14.93 28.37 -8.91
N PHE A 214 -13.68 28.62 -8.50
CA PHE A 214 -13.19 28.28 -7.16
C PHE A 214 -13.88 29.07 -6.05
N ALA A 215 -14.13 30.36 -6.26
CA ALA A 215 -14.74 31.22 -5.24
C ALA A 215 -16.20 30.82 -4.99
N ARG A 216 -16.91 30.42 -6.06
CA ARG A 216 -18.28 29.91 -6.01
C ARG A 216 -18.38 28.46 -5.50
N GLY A 217 -17.27 27.75 -5.36
CA GLY A 217 -17.26 26.35 -4.92
C GLY A 217 -17.65 25.35 -6.02
N THR A 218 -17.78 25.79 -7.27
CA THR A 218 -18.24 24.95 -8.39
C THR A 218 -17.11 24.35 -9.20
N ALA A 219 -15.85 24.60 -8.83
CA ALA A 219 -14.72 24.08 -9.59
C ALA A 219 -14.69 22.55 -9.56
N ARG A 220 -14.46 21.92 -10.71
CA ARG A 220 -14.33 20.47 -10.89
C ARG A 220 -13.15 20.19 -11.81
N ARG A 221 -12.36 19.15 -11.52
CA ARG A 221 -11.26 18.69 -12.37
C ARG A 221 -11.16 17.16 -12.29
N LEU A 222 -10.85 16.49 -13.39
CA LEU A 222 -10.34 15.12 -13.39
C LEU A 222 -8.84 15.14 -13.66
N ALA A 223 -8.04 14.58 -12.77
CA ALA A 223 -6.62 14.35 -12.95
C ALA A 223 -6.36 12.85 -13.14
N VAL A 224 -5.48 12.53 -14.08
CA VAL A 224 -5.14 11.14 -14.42
C VAL A 224 -3.64 10.95 -14.31
N SER A 225 -3.22 9.99 -13.49
CA SER A 225 -1.83 9.56 -13.46
C SER A 225 -1.62 8.34 -14.36
N PRO A 226 -0.72 8.41 -15.36
CA PRO A 226 -0.43 7.28 -16.23
C PRO A 226 0.47 6.22 -15.58
N THR A 227 0.88 6.44 -14.33
CA THR A 227 1.79 5.56 -13.57
C THR A 227 1.17 5.01 -12.30
N ALA A 228 -0.15 5.12 -12.15
CA ALA A 228 -0.87 4.62 -10.99
C ALA A 228 -1.97 3.59 -11.36
N ASN A 229 -2.25 2.74 -10.38
CA ASN A 229 -3.47 1.95 -10.25
C ASN A 229 -4.05 2.15 -8.84
N HIS A 230 -5.15 1.45 -8.54
CA HIS A 230 -5.84 1.63 -7.26
C HIS A 230 -4.99 1.33 -6.02
N LEU A 231 -3.89 0.57 -6.16
CA LEU A 231 -3.06 0.14 -5.03
C LEU A 231 -1.87 1.06 -4.75
N ASN A 232 -1.56 2.01 -5.64
CA ASN A 232 -0.45 2.94 -5.44
C ASN A 232 -0.82 4.42 -5.67
N GLU A 233 -2.09 4.74 -5.85
CA GLU A 233 -2.54 6.12 -6.09
C GLU A 233 -2.16 7.11 -4.98
N LEU A 234 -2.08 6.67 -3.71
CA LEU A 234 -1.66 7.53 -2.60
C LEU A 234 -0.14 7.75 -2.52
N GLN A 235 0.63 6.94 -3.23
CA GLN A 235 2.08 7.00 -3.34
C GLN A 235 2.51 7.66 -4.65
N ASP A 236 1.62 7.69 -5.66
CA ASP A 236 1.96 8.13 -6.99
C ASP A 236 2.21 9.64 -7.06
N TRP A 237 3.43 10.01 -7.46
CA TRP A 237 3.86 11.41 -7.57
C TRP A 237 2.93 12.29 -8.43
N GLY A 238 2.26 11.73 -9.45
CA GLY A 238 1.36 12.44 -10.35
C GLY A 238 0.00 12.73 -9.70
N VAL A 239 -0.53 11.77 -8.95
CA VAL A 239 -1.73 11.95 -8.11
C VAL A 239 -1.42 12.95 -7.01
N GLU A 240 -0.31 12.79 -6.29
CA GLU A 240 0.11 13.70 -5.22
C GLU A 240 0.20 15.14 -5.71
N ARG A 241 0.90 15.36 -6.83
CA ARG A 241 1.01 16.68 -7.46
C ARG A 241 -0.35 17.27 -7.80
N SER A 242 -1.28 16.44 -8.28
CA SER A 242 -2.62 16.88 -8.65
C SER A 242 -3.42 17.33 -7.42
N VAL A 243 -3.34 16.58 -6.31
CA VAL A 243 -4.00 16.89 -5.05
C VAL A 243 -3.43 18.16 -4.42
N VAL A 244 -2.10 18.25 -4.29
CA VAL A 244 -1.44 19.42 -3.71
C VAL A 244 -1.77 20.68 -4.52
N ASN A 245 -1.62 20.64 -5.84
CA ASN A 245 -1.90 21.81 -6.67
C ASN A 245 -3.38 22.19 -6.67
N TRP A 246 -4.29 21.23 -6.60
CA TRP A 246 -5.72 21.52 -6.45
C TRP A 246 -6.00 22.32 -5.18
N PHE A 247 -5.47 21.88 -4.03
CA PHE A 247 -5.65 22.61 -2.78
C PHE A 247 -4.95 23.97 -2.80
N CYS A 248 -3.75 24.07 -3.38
CA CYS A 248 -3.07 25.35 -3.53
C CYS A 248 -3.92 26.34 -4.35
N GLU A 249 -4.43 25.93 -5.51
CA GLU A 249 -5.28 26.76 -6.36
C GLU A 249 -6.57 27.21 -5.63
N VAL A 250 -7.29 26.28 -4.99
CA VAL A 250 -8.53 26.57 -4.25
C VAL A 250 -8.29 27.60 -3.14
N LEU A 251 -7.15 27.50 -2.45
CA LEU A 251 -6.81 28.35 -1.31
C LEU A 251 -6.02 29.61 -1.71
N GLY A 252 -5.85 29.88 -3.01
CA GLY A 252 -5.08 31.03 -3.50
C GLY A 252 -3.59 30.99 -3.17
N MET A 253 -3.04 29.81 -2.92
CA MET A 253 -1.62 29.59 -2.72
C MET A 253 -0.90 29.44 -4.06
N LYS A 254 0.42 29.61 -4.05
CA LYS A 254 1.24 29.36 -5.23
C LYS A 254 1.20 27.87 -5.60
N PRO A 255 1.01 27.52 -6.88
CA PRO A 255 1.16 26.14 -7.34
C PRO A 255 2.56 25.61 -7.03
N ASP A 256 2.63 24.33 -6.69
CA ASP A 256 3.87 23.60 -6.49
C ASP A 256 4.39 23.09 -7.84
N THR A 257 5.51 23.67 -8.28
CA THR A 257 6.22 23.29 -9.50
C THR A 257 7.48 22.46 -9.22
N SER A 258 7.71 22.09 -7.97
CA SER A 258 8.89 21.31 -7.57
C SER A 258 8.76 19.84 -7.97
N ILE A 259 9.89 19.12 -7.86
CA ILE A 259 9.93 17.69 -8.15
C ILE A 259 9.39 16.92 -6.94
N TYR A 260 8.49 15.97 -7.20
CA TYR A 260 7.92 15.09 -6.18
C TYR A 260 8.83 13.89 -6.06
N GLN A 261 9.50 13.79 -4.91
CA GLN A 261 10.61 12.84 -4.71
C GLN A 261 10.33 11.85 -3.57
N MET A 262 9.24 12.02 -2.82
CA MET A 262 8.93 11.14 -1.68
C MET A 262 8.68 9.70 -2.13
N GLU A 263 7.98 9.52 -3.24
CA GLU A 263 7.82 8.21 -3.86
C GLU A 263 9.15 7.58 -4.29
N LEU A 264 9.93 8.32 -5.08
CA LEU A 264 11.25 7.85 -5.53
C LEU A 264 12.13 7.46 -4.34
N ARG A 265 12.10 8.23 -3.26
CA ARG A 265 12.81 7.91 -2.03
C ARG A 265 12.32 6.59 -1.43
N GLY A 266 11.00 6.39 -1.30
CA GLY A 266 10.40 5.13 -0.84
C GLY A 266 10.88 3.94 -1.67
N LEU A 267 10.82 4.06 -3.00
CA LEU A 267 11.29 3.04 -3.94
C LEU A 267 12.78 2.69 -3.75
N ILE A 268 13.63 3.69 -3.56
CA ILE A 268 15.07 3.50 -3.33
C ILE A 268 15.32 2.84 -1.96
N VAL A 269 14.57 3.23 -0.92
CA VAL A 269 14.64 2.59 0.41
C VAL A 269 14.23 1.13 0.31
N MET A 270 13.16 0.81 -0.41
CA MET A 270 12.72 -0.56 -0.63
C MET A 270 13.80 -1.38 -1.36
N LEU A 271 14.44 -0.79 -2.39
CA LEU A 271 15.57 -1.42 -3.07
C LEU A 271 16.75 -1.66 -2.13
N ALA A 272 17.06 -0.72 -1.22
CA ALA A 272 18.09 -0.88 -0.21
C ALA A 272 17.78 -2.05 0.73
N TRP A 273 16.54 -2.17 1.22
CA TRP A 273 16.11 -3.29 2.06
C TRP A 273 16.23 -4.64 1.38
N PHE A 274 15.76 -4.75 0.13
CA PHE A 274 15.90 -6.00 -0.62
C PHE A 274 17.35 -6.35 -0.94
N ALA A 275 18.17 -5.36 -1.27
CA ALA A 275 19.59 -5.55 -1.51
C ALA A 275 20.33 -5.97 -0.22
N ALA A 276 19.96 -5.41 0.94
CA ALA A 276 20.47 -5.81 2.25
C ALA A 276 20.10 -7.27 2.57
N LEU A 277 18.83 -7.63 2.43
CA LEU A 277 18.35 -9.00 2.65
C LEU A 277 19.06 -9.99 1.73
N ALA A 278 19.15 -9.70 0.43
CA ALA A 278 19.86 -10.52 -0.54
C ALA A 278 21.36 -10.63 -0.22
N GLY A 279 22.01 -9.51 0.10
CA GLY A 279 23.42 -9.44 0.50
C GLY A 279 23.71 -10.30 1.72
N ALA A 280 22.88 -10.19 2.76
CA ALA A 280 22.97 -10.99 3.98
C ALA A 280 22.81 -12.49 3.67
N LEU A 281 21.75 -12.89 2.96
CA LEU A 281 21.49 -14.30 2.63
C LEU A 281 22.59 -14.91 1.76
N LEU A 282 23.10 -14.18 0.77
CA LEU A 282 24.19 -14.64 -0.10
C LEU A 282 25.53 -14.72 0.66
N THR A 283 25.77 -13.82 1.61
CA THR A 283 26.95 -13.84 2.49
C THR A 283 26.93 -15.06 3.40
N VAL A 284 25.82 -15.30 4.10
CA VAL A 284 25.63 -16.50 4.94
C VAL A 284 25.84 -17.76 4.10
N ARG A 285 25.22 -17.84 2.92
CA ARG A 285 25.37 -19.01 2.05
C ARG A 285 26.81 -19.22 1.59
N ARG A 286 27.54 -18.14 1.25
CA ARG A 286 28.91 -18.24 0.72
C ARG A 286 29.93 -18.67 1.77
N PHE A 287 29.80 -18.15 2.99
CA PHE A 287 30.83 -18.28 4.02
C PHE A 287 30.42 -19.21 5.16
N TRP A 288 29.13 -19.35 5.45
CA TRP A 288 28.62 -20.00 6.66
C TRP A 288 27.72 -21.21 6.38
N ALA A 289 27.45 -21.53 5.10
CA ALA A 289 26.72 -22.75 4.74
C ALA A 289 27.43 -24.00 5.30
N GLY A 290 26.62 -24.93 5.83
CA GLY A 290 27.12 -26.15 6.50
C GLY A 290 27.71 -25.95 7.90
N ARG A 291 27.96 -24.70 8.35
CA ARG A 291 28.53 -24.40 9.67
C ARG A 291 27.43 -24.10 10.70
N ARG A 292 26.86 -25.15 11.30
CA ARG A 292 25.70 -25.04 12.23
C ARG A 292 25.89 -23.98 13.32
N VAL A 293 27.04 -23.95 14.00
CA VAL A 293 27.32 -22.99 15.08
C VAL A 293 27.19 -21.54 14.58
N VAL A 294 27.73 -21.23 13.40
CA VAL A 294 27.67 -19.88 12.84
C VAL A 294 26.25 -19.47 12.45
N LEU A 295 25.44 -20.43 11.99
CA LEU A 295 24.01 -20.20 11.71
C LEU A 295 23.22 -19.91 13.00
N HIS A 296 23.51 -20.61 14.09
CA HIS A 296 22.92 -20.32 15.40
C HIS A 296 23.31 -18.92 15.91
N VAL A 297 24.58 -18.52 15.76
CA VAL A 297 25.04 -17.16 16.11
C VAL A 297 24.34 -16.09 15.27
N ALA A 298 24.22 -16.30 13.96
CA ALA A 298 23.53 -15.37 13.06
C ALA A 298 22.04 -15.20 13.44
N ALA A 299 21.36 -16.31 13.75
CA ALA A 299 19.98 -16.28 14.21
C ALA A 299 19.85 -15.58 15.58
N GLY A 300 20.80 -15.82 16.51
CA GLY A 300 20.86 -15.12 17.80
C GLY A 300 21.05 -13.62 17.65
N ALA A 301 21.96 -13.19 16.77
CA ALA A 301 22.18 -11.78 16.45
C ALA A 301 20.93 -11.14 15.83
N THR A 302 20.18 -11.88 15.01
CA THR A 302 18.92 -11.42 14.42
C THR A 302 17.87 -11.12 15.50
N LEU A 303 17.73 -12.02 16.47
CA LEU A 303 16.76 -11.86 17.56
C LEU A 303 17.17 -10.75 18.54
N ALA A 304 18.47 -10.61 18.81
CA ALA A 304 19.01 -9.45 19.52
C ALA A 304 18.69 -8.16 18.76
N GLY A 305 18.88 -8.13 17.43
CA GLY A 305 18.52 -6.99 16.58
C GLY A 305 17.04 -6.63 16.68
N ILE A 306 16.13 -7.61 16.60
CA ILE A 306 14.69 -7.39 16.79
C ILE A 306 14.39 -6.83 18.18
N TRP A 307 15.07 -7.33 19.22
CA TRP A 307 14.92 -6.87 20.60
C TRP A 307 15.43 -5.44 20.82
N PHE A 308 16.54 -5.07 20.18
CA PHE A 308 17.08 -3.70 20.21
C PHE A 308 16.20 -2.73 19.44
N LEU A 309 15.78 -3.08 18.22
CA LEU A 309 14.89 -2.24 17.41
C LEU A 309 13.51 -2.08 18.07
N GLY A 310 13.02 -3.07 18.81
CA GLY A 310 11.77 -2.92 19.59
C GLY A 310 11.87 -1.91 20.75
N ARG A 311 13.09 -1.52 21.12
CA ARG A 311 13.35 -0.44 22.09
C ARG A 311 13.57 0.91 21.44
N PHE A 312 13.54 0.99 20.11
CA PHE A 312 13.69 2.25 19.41
C PHE A 312 12.56 3.21 19.79
N ARG A 313 12.93 4.47 20.02
CA ARG A 313 12.02 5.59 20.29
C ARG A 313 12.49 6.79 19.46
N GLY A 314 11.54 7.49 18.84
CA GLY A 314 11.80 8.64 17.99
C GLY A 314 11.17 8.53 16.59
N ASP A 315 11.42 9.53 15.77
CA ASP A 315 10.70 9.73 14.49
C ASP A 315 11.02 8.68 13.43
N ALA A 316 12.17 8.00 13.53
CA ALA A 316 12.55 6.90 12.64
C ALA A 316 11.93 5.54 13.01
N PHE A 317 10.82 5.52 13.76
CA PHE A 317 10.20 4.28 14.24
C PHE A 317 9.72 3.37 13.09
N LEU A 318 9.35 3.93 11.94
CA LEU A 318 9.00 3.16 10.75
C LEU A 318 10.20 2.38 10.21
N ALA A 319 11.36 3.02 10.10
CA ALA A 319 12.59 2.33 9.70
C ALA A 319 12.98 1.23 10.70
N ALA A 320 12.73 1.43 12.01
CA ALA A 320 12.93 0.39 13.01
C ALA A 320 11.95 -0.79 12.84
N ALA A 321 10.68 -0.51 12.53
CA ALA A 321 9.67 -1.53 12.24
C ALA A 321 10.02 -2.34 10.98
N ASP A 322 10.43 -1.66 9.90
CA ASP A 322 10.85 -2.30 8.65
C ASP A 322 12.12 -3.15 8.88
N GLY A 323 13.06 -2.65 9.67
CA GLY A 323 14.26 -3.39 10.07
C GLY A 323 13.94 -4.68 10.83
N ILE A 324 12.96 -4.66 11.74
CA ILE A 324 12.48 -5.86 12.44
C ILE A 324 11.90 -6.87 11.45
N LEU A 325 11.10 -6.41 10.48
CA LEU A 325 10.53 -7.27 9.46
C LEU A 325 11.60 -7.89 8.56
N MET A 326 12.60 -7.11 8.14
CA MET A 326 13.73 -7.60 7.34
C MET A 326 14.60 -8.61 8.10
N LEU A 327 14.84 -8.37 9.39
CA LEU A 327 15.52 -9.32 10.27
C LEU A 327 14.69 -10.61 10.42
N PHE A 328 13.37 -10.50 10.58
CA PHE A 328 12.50 -11.66 10.65
C PHE A 328 12.52 -12.48 9.35
N LEU A 329 12.42 -11.84 8.19
CA LEU A 329 12.54 -12.49 6.88
C LEU A 329 13.92 -13.15 6.71
N PHE A 330 14.98 -12.47 7.14
CA PHE A 330 16.33 -13.01 7.15
C PHE A 330 16.40 -14.28 8.02
N ALA A 331 15.85 -14.28 9.24
CA ALA A 331 15.84 -15.46 10.11
C ALA A 331 15.17 -16.67 9.42
N LEU A 332 14.01 -16.46 8.80
CA LEU A 332 13.28 -17.52 8.08
C LEU A 332 14.07 -18.08 6.90
N LEU A 333 14.71 -17.20 6.12
CA LEU A 333 15.36 -17.58 4.86
C LEU A 333 16.79 -18.11 5.04
N ALA A 334 17.56 -17.54 5.97
CA ALA A 334 18.99 -17.82 6.12
C ALA A 334 19.26 -19.29 6.45
N GLY A 335 18.57 -19.83 7.45
CA GLY A 335 18.73 -21.22 7.86
C GLY A 335 18.32 -22.20 6.75
N PHE A 336 17.21 -21.92 6.06
CA PHE A 336 16.72 -22.75 4.96
C PHE A 336 17.68 -22.77 3.77
N LEU A 337 18.20 -21.61 3.38
CA LEU A 337 19.14 -21.47 2.27
C LEU A 337 20.52 -22.05 2.59
N ALA A 338 20.96 -21.98 3.85
CA ALA A 338 22.26 -22.50 4.28
C ALA A 338 22.30 -24.03 4.37
N GLN A 339 21.15 -24.69 4.55
CA GLN A 339 21.04 -26.16 4.61
C GLN A 339 20.82 -26.83 3.25
N ARG A 340 20.46 -26.05 2.23
CA ARG A 340 20.34 -26.56 0.86
C ARG A 340 21.72 -26.79 0.28
N GLU A 341 21.97 -28.03 -0.15
CA GLU A 341 23.20 -28.43 -0.84
C GLU A 341 23.61 -27.40 -1.91
N SER A 342 24.90 -27.21 -2.07
CA SER A 342 25.54 -26.34 -3.07
C SER A 342 25.38 -26.85 -4.50
N GLY A 343 24.32 -27.63 -4.81
CA GLY A 343 23.88 -27.92 -6.18
C GLY A 343 23.64 -26.64 -6.98
N PRO A 344 23.11 -26.69 -8.21
CA PRO A 344 23.10 -25.55 -9.13
C PRO A 344 22.11 -24.47 -8.67
N PHE A 345 22.46 -23.73 -7.63
CA PHE A 345 21.71 -22.65 -7.02
C PHE A 345 21.43 -21.58 -8.05
N GLY A 346 22.39 -21.30 -8.94
CA GLY A 346 22.19 -20.43 -10.10
C GLY A 346 21.05 -20.87 -11.03
N ARG A 347 20.84 -22.19 -11.22
CA ARG A 347 19.68 -22.70 -11.98
C ARG A 347 18.38 -22.50 -11.20
N ALA A 348 18.39 -22.72 -9.88
CA ALA A 348 17.21 -22.53 -9.04
C ALA A 348 16.79 -21.06 -8.93
N THR A 349 17.74 -20.14 -8.70
CA THR A 349 17.50 -18.69 -8.67
C THR A 349 17.08 -18.17 -10.04
N GLY A 350 17.72 -18.65 -11.12
CA GLY A 350 17.32 -18.31 -12.48
C GLY A 350 15.89 -18.79 -12.81
N ASN A 351 15.49 -19.96 -12.33
CA ASN A 351 14.12 -20.45 -12.49
C ASN A 351 13.11 -19.65 -11.66
N LEU A 352 13.46 -19.26 -10.44
CA LEU A 352 12.60 -18.40 -9.61
C LEU A 352 12.43 -17.02 -10.23
N ALA A 353 13.52 -16.37 -10.62
CA ALA A 353 13.50 -15.06 -11.29
C ALA A 353 12.66 -15.13 -12.58
N HIS A 354 12.77 -16.22 -13.33
CA HIS A 354 11.96 -16.43 -14.52
C HIS A 354 10.48 -16.63 -14.21
N LEU A 355 10.14 -17.41 -13.18
CA LEU A 355 8.76 -17.60 -12.75
C LEU A 355 8.14 -16.27 -12.30
N VAL A 356 8.83 -15.53 -11.43
CA VAL A 356 8.42 -14.20 -10.96
C VAL A 356 8.25 -13.25 -12.14
N GLY A 357 9.20 -13.24 -13.08
CA GLY A 357 9.11 -12.42 -14.29
C GLY A 357 7.90 -12.75 -15.17
N ILE A 358 7.53 -14.03 -15.31
CA ILE A 358 6.35 -14.43 -16.09
C ILE A 358 5.05 -14.09 -15.36
N VAL A 359 4.99 -14.28 -14.03
CA VAL A 359 3.84 -13.84 -13.22
C VAL A 359 3.67 -12.33 -13.37
N TRP A 360 4.75 -11.58 -13.19
CA TRP A 360 4.73 -10.12 -13.31
C TRP A 360 4.28 -9.68 -14.71
N LEU A 361 4.87 -10.25 -15.76
CA LEU A 361 4.49 -9.96 -17.14
C LEU A 361 3.02 -10.28 -17.43
N SER A 362 2.47 -11.35 -16.83
CA SER A 362 1.06 -11.71 -17.00
C SER A 362 0.09 -10.68 -16.39
N VAL A 363 0.47 -10.08 -15.26
CA VAL A 363 -0.28 -8.98 -14.62
C VAL A 363 -0.14 -7.72 -15.47
N LEU A 364 1.09 -7.34 -15.84
CA LEU A 364 1.36 -6.14 -16.63
C LEU A 364 0.63 -6.15 -17.98
N VAL A 365 0.67 -7.28 -18.70
CA VAL A 365 -0.05 -7.43 -19.97
C VAL A 365 -1.55 -7.31 -19.76
N THR A 366 -2.10 -7.86 -18.67
CA THR A 366 -3.53 -7.71 -18.34
C THR A 366 -3.91 -6.24 -18.17
N LEU A 367 -3.13 -5.50 -17.39
CA LEU A 367 -3.35 -4.07 -17.13
C LEU A 367 -3.22 -3.25 -18.42
N ALA A 368 -2.23 -3.54 -19.25
CA ALA A 368 -2.04 -2.87 -20.53
C ALA A 368 -3.18 -3.14 -21.53
N LEU A 369 -3.60 -4.42 -21.67
CA LEU A 369 -4.68 -4.80 -22.58
C LEU A 369 -6.00 -4.10 -22.24
N ASN A 370 -6.30 -3.95 -20.94
CA ASN A 370 -7.51 -3.26 -20.49
C ASN A 370 -7.52 -1.74 -20.78
N ASN A 371 -6.37 -1.16 -21.13
CA ASN A 371 -6.19 0.28 -21.31
C ASN A 371 -5.76 0.69 -22.73
N ILE A 372 -5.71 -0.26 -23.67
CA ILE A 372 -5.39 0.00 -25.09
C ILE A 372 -6.16 1.18 -25.69
N PRO A 373 -7.50 1.31 -25.49
CA PRO A 373 -8.23 2.43 -26.09
C PRO A 373 -7.70 3.81 -25.67
N TYR A 374 -7.19 3.94 -24.44
CA TYR A 374 -6.67 5.20 -23.92
C TYR A 374 -5.29 5.53 -24.48
N TYR A 375 -4.47 4.52 -24.81
CA TYR A 375 -3.17 4.73 -25.48
C TYR A 375 -3.33 5.37 -26.86
N PHE A 376 -4.40 5.04 -27.58
CA PHE A 376 -4.72 5.65 -28.87
C PHE A 376 -5.27 7.08 -28.74
N GLN A 377 -5.89 7.39 -27.61
CA GLN A 377 -6.41 8.74 -27.33
C GLN A 377 -5.31 9.68 -26.86
N GLN A 378 -4.37 9.19 -26.04
CA GLN A 378 -3.23 9.94 -25.53
C GLN A 378 -1.96 9.09 -25.60
N ALA A 379 -1.11 9.35 -26.60
CA ALA A 379 0.12 8.60 -26.82
C ALA A 379 1.06 8.60 -25.60
N TYR A 380 1.04 9.67 -24.80
CA TYR A 380 1.82 9.79 -23.57
C TYR A 380 1.54 8.64 -22.57
N TYR A 381 0.31 8.12 -22.51
CA TYR A 381 -0.02 7.00 -21.63
C TYR A 381 0.74 5.72 -21.95
N ALA A 382 0.96 5.44 -23.24
CA ALA A 382 1.76 4.29 -23.65
C ALA A 382 3.25 4.50 -23.34
N LEU A 383 3.74 5.75 -23.42
CA LEU A 383 5.13 6.08 -23.12
C LEU A 383 5.48 5.90 -21.63
N MET A 384 4.47 6.01 -20.75
CA MET A 384 4.64 5.87 -19.30
C MET A 384 4.48 4.43 -18.79
N LEU A 385 4.05 3.49 -19.64
CA LEU A 385 3.92 2.07 -19.28
C LEU A 385 5.21 1.45 -18.70
N PRO A 386 6.43 1.74 -19.20
CA PRO A 386 7.66 1.24 -18.60
C PRO A 386 7.90 1.74 -17.17
N GLU A 387 7.58 3.02 -16.90
CA GLU A 387 7.68 3.59 -15.55
C GLU A 387 6.69 2.91 -14.62
N PHE A 388 5.41 2.83 -15.03
CA PHE A 388 4.38 2.09 -14.31
C PHE A 388 4.84 0.66 -13.99
N ALA A 389 5.42 -0.05 -14.96
CA ALA A 389 5.81 -1.44 -14.80
C ALA A 389 6.89 -1.67 -13.74
N VAL A 390 7.84 -0.75 -13.62
CA VAL A 390 8.93 -0.86 -12.63
C VAL A 390 8.43 -0.43 -11.25
N LYS A 391 7.76 0.73 -11.21
CA LYS A 391 7.27 1.36 -10.00
C LYS A 391 6.23 0.50 -9.29
N TYR A 392 5.21 0.04 -10.01
CA TYR A 392 4.13 -0.76 -9.44
C TYR A 392 4.63 -2.02 -8.74
N LEU A 393 5.64 -2.70 -9.29
CA LEU A 393 6.20 -3.89 -8.66
C LEU A 393 6.84 -3.59 -7.29
N LEU A 394 7.49 -2.43 -7.18
CA LEU A 394 8.14 -1.99 -5.95
C LEU A 394 7.13 -1.39 -4.96
N ASP A 395 6.15 -0.62 -5.42
CA ASP A 395 5.05 -0.12 -4.57
C ASP A 395 4.25 -1.28 -3.98
N LEU A 396 3.97 -2.31 -4.79
CA LEU A 396 3.28 -3.51 -4.30
C LEU A 396 4.11 -4.22 -3.23
N ALA A 397 5.44 -4.26 -3.39
CA ALA A 397 6.32 -4.81 -2.37
C ALA A 397 6.31 -3.97 -1.09
N ASP A 398 6.39 -2.64 -1.20
CA ASP A 398 6.34 -1.70 -0.09
C ASP A 398 5.02 -1.84 0.69
N ALA A 399 3.89 -1.74 -0.01
CA ALA A 399 2.56 -1.85 0.59
C ALA A 399 2.34 -3.21 1.29
N TYR A 400 2.64 -4.34 0.63
CA TYR A 400 2.33 -5.65 1.21
C TYR A 400 3.36 -6.15 2.22
N LEU A 401 4.65 -5.81 2.05
CA LEU A 401 5.70 -6.26 2.96
C LEU A 401 5.91 -5.31 4.12
N LEU A 402 5.80 -3.99 3.91
CA LEU A 402 6.11 -3.01 4.95
C LEU A 402 4.83 -2.45 5.57
N ASP A 403 3.87 -1.97 4.79
CA ASP A 403 2.69 -1.30 5.36
C ASP A 403 1.65 -2.28 5.93
N TYR A 404 1.11 -3.17 5.10
CA TYR A 404 0.05 -4.11 5.49
C TYR A 404 0.51 -5.19 6.46
N ALA A 405 1.81 -5.49 6.47
CA ALA A 405 2.36 -6.46 7.41
C ALA A 405 2.48 -5.90 8.83
N ARG A 406 2.65 -4.58 9.02
CA ARG A 406 2.88 -4.00 10.35
C ARG A 406 1.81 -4.37 11.38
N PRO A 407 0.49 -4.25 11.10
CA PRO A 407 -0.54 -4.68 12.05
C PRO A 407 -0.53 -6.17 12.40
N LEU A 408 0.10 -7.02 11.58
CA LEU A 408 0.30 -8.44 11.89
C LEU A 408 1.50 -8.60 12.84
N PHE A 409 2.59 -7.89 12.56
CA PHE A 409 3.87 -8.04 13.26
C PHE A 409 3.94 -7.29 14.58
N PHE A 410 3.20 -6.19 14.74
CA PHE A 410 3.31 -5.29 15.89
C PHE A 410 2.00 -5.17 16.66
N GLN A 411 2.08 -5.32 17.99
CA GLN A 411 0.98 -4.98 18.91
C GLN A 411 0.74 -3.47 18.94
N ALA A 412 1.83 -2.71 18.86
CA ALA A 412 1.82 -1.25 18.85
C ALA A 412 3.10 -0.77 18.14
N TYR A 413 2.97 0.24 17.28
CA TYR A 413 4.11 0.93 16.71
C TYR A 413 3.80 2.43 16.57
N GLY A 414 4.81 3.28 16.79
CA GLY A 414 4.77 4.73 16.79
C GLY A 414 6.05 5.32 17.39
N PRO A 415 6.18 6.65 17.47
CA PRO A 415 7.39 7.30 17.99
C PRO A 415 7.78 6.82 19.41
N ASP A 416 6.78 6.56 20.26
CA ASP A 416 6.99 6.16 21.65
C ASP A 416 7.04 4.64 21.87
N VAL A 417 6.81 3.83 20.84
CA VAL A 417 6.73 2.37 21.01
C VAL A 417 6.96 1.65 19.68
N VAL A 418 7.79 0.61 19.68
CA VAL A 418 7.87 -0.36 18.59
C VAL A 418 7.79 -1.75 19.23
N ALA A 419 6.60 -2.32 19.32
CA ALA A 419 6.33 -3.54 20.09
C ALA A 419 5.90 -4.69 19.17
N PRO A 420 6.82 -5.55 18.72
CA PRO A 420 6.47 -6.76 17.99
C PRO A 420 5.60 -7.70 18.85
N HIS A 421 4.71 -8.45 18.22
CA HIS A 421 4.01 -9.52 18.90
C HIS A 421 4.98 -10.60 19.42
N LEU A 422 4.62 -11.24 20.54
CA LEU A 422 5.41 -12.33 21.13
C LEU A 422 5.70 -13.46 20.13
N TRP A 423 4.76 -13.74 19.21
CA TRP A 423 4.95 -14.78 18.20
C TRP A 423 6.10 -14.47 17.23
N VAL A 424 6.43 -13.19 16.98
CA VAL A 424 7.57 -12.79 16.14
C VAL A 424 8.87 -13.27 16.78
N TYR A 425 9.03 -13.03 18.08
CA TYR A 425 10.16 -13.53 18.86
C TYR A 425 10.18 -15.05 18.93
N ALA A 426 9.03 -15.69 19.14
CA ALA A 426 8.94 -17.15 19.24
C ALA A 426 9.35 -17.83 17.92
N LEU A 427 8.86 -17.36 16.77
CA LEU A 427 9.22 -17.89 15.46
C LEU A 427 10.69 -17.62 15.12
N ALA A 428 11.21 -16.44 15.43
CA ALA A 428 12.64 -16.15 15.28
C ALA A 428 13.50 -17.07 16.18
N ALA A 429 13.06 -17.36 17.41
CA ALA A 429 13.76 -18.24 18.33
C ALA A 429 13.75 -19.71 17.86
N VAL A 430 12.66 -20.17 17.24
CA VAL A 430 12.59 -21.48 16.61
C VAL A 430 13.65 -21.62 15.52
N GLU A 431 13.85 -20.58 14.70
CA GLU A 431 14.90 -20.53 13.69
C GLU A 431 16.32 -20.44 14.31
N ILE A 432 16.47 -19.94 15.55
CA ILE A 432 17.71 -20.10 16.32
C ILE A 432 17.93 -21.56 16.65
N VAL A 433 16.98 -22.25 17.29
CA VAL A 433 17.20 -23.61 17.80
C VAL A 433 17.39 -24.61 16.66
N ARG A 434 16.62 -24.44 15.57
CA ARG A 434 16.71 -25.28 14.37
C ARG A 434 16.60 -24.40 13.13
N PRO A 435 17.73 -23.87 12.61
CA PRO A 435 17.72 -23.07 11.40
C PRO A 435 17.02 -23.79 10.25
N GLY A 436 16.25 -23.07 9.45
CA GLY A 436 15.51 -23.56 8.28
C GLY A 436 14.33 -24.48 8.59
N VAL A 437 13.95 -24.67 9.86
CA VAL A 437 12.91 -25.65 10.23
C VAL A 437 11.53 -25.27 9.68
N LEU A 438 11.15 -23.99 9.73
CA LEU A 438 9.82 -23.54 9.33
C LEU A 438 9.63 -23.69 7.82
N LEU A 439 10.56 -23.16 7.02
CA LEU A 439 10.51 -23.31 5.56
C LEU A 439 10.76 -24.75 5.10
N SER A 440 11.52 -25.55 5.84
CA SER A 440 11.69 -26.98 5.52
C SER A 440 10.43 -27.80 5.83
N LEU A 441 9.64 -27.40 6.83
CA LEU A 441 8.32 -27.98 7.07
C LEU A 441 7.39 -27.64 5.90
N ALA A 442 7.31 -26.37 5.51
CA ALA A 442 6.53 -25.94 4.35
C ALA A 442 6.97 -26.65 3.06
N ALA A 443 8.28 -26.80 2.83
CA ALA A 443 8.81 -27.53 1.69
C ALA A 443 8.50 -29.03 1.74
N ARG A 444 8.46 -29.65 2.93
CA ARG A 444 8.05 -31.05 3.10
C ARG A 444 6.56 -31.25 2.81
N VAL A 445 5.72 -30.33 3.28
CA VAL A 445 4.28 -30.32 2.95
C VAL A 445 4.08 -30.12 1.44
N ALA A 446 4.80 -29.19 0.81
CA ALA A 446 4.70 -28.95 -0.63
C ALA A 446 5.25 -30.10 -1.48
N ARG A 447 6.27 -30.82 -1.00
CA ARG A 447 6.82 -32.03 -1.62
C ARG A 447 6.08 -33.30 -1.23
N TRP A 448 5.06 -33.20 -0.38
CA TRP A 448 4.26 -34.34 0.00
C TRP A 448 3.57 -34.85 -1.25
N LYS A 449 4.18 -35.87 -1.85
CA LYS A 449 3.50 -36.71 -2.83
C LYS A 449 2.55 -37.58 -2.02
N PRO A 450 1.23 -37.54 -2.26
CA PRO A 450 0.38 -38.62 -1.78
C PRO A 450 1.00 -39.94 -2.27
N ARG A 451 0.95 -40.99 -1.44
CA ARG A 451 1.42 -42.33 -1.83
C ARG A 451 0.86 -42.66 -3.23
N PRO A 452 1.65 -43.30 -4.12
CA PRO A 452 1.10 -43.79 -5.38
C PRO A 452 -0.09 -44.65 -5.01
N ALA A 453 -1.25 -44.20 -5.44
CA ALA A 453 -2.46 -44.93 -5.13
C ALA A 453 -2.40 -46.25 -5.91
N GLU A 454 -2.57 -47.38 -5.22
CA GLU A 454 -3.45 -48.42 -5.78
C GLU A 454 -4.66 -47.69 -6.36
N PRO A 455 -5.06 -47.99 -7.61
CA PRO A 455 -5.87 -47.11 -8.46
C PRO A 455 -6.77 -46.19 -7.63
N ALA A 456 -6.30 -44.95 -7.40
CA ALA A 456 -6.94 -44.08 -6.43
C ALA A 456 -8.38 -43.92 -6.87
N ALA A 457 -9.30 -44.37 -6.02
CA ALA A 457 -10.64 -43.83 -6.02
C ALA A 457 -10.47 -42.31 -6.12
N ARG A 458 -11.07 -41.69 -7.16
CA ARG A 458 -11.29 -40.23 -7.20
C ARG A 458 -11.59 -39.78 -5.77
N PRO A 459 -11.03 -38.65 -5.27
CA PRO A 459 -11.32 -38.20 -3.91
C PRO A 459 -12.80 -38.40 -3.68
N ARG A 460 -13.17 -39.23 -2.68
CA ARG A 460 -14.57 -39.66 -2.52
C ARG A 460 -15.38 -38.38 -2.65
N PRO A 461 -16.39 -38.31 -3.55
CA PRO A 461 -17.09 -37.07 -3.85
C PRO A 461 -17.47 -36.31 -2.56
N VAL A 462 -17.76 -37.06 -1.49
CA VAL A 462 -17.93 -36.58 -0.11
C VAL A 462 -16.81 -35.65 0.40
N VAL A 463 -15.51 -35.98 0.32
CA VAL A 463 -14.44 -35.12 0.87
C VAL A 463 -14.30 -33.81 0.08
N ALA A 464 -14.37 -33.89 -1.25
CA ALA A 464 -14.36 -32.70 -2.10
C ALA A 464 -15.61 -31.84 -1.87
N MET A 465 -16.79 -32.47 -1.71
CA MET A 465 -18.04 -31.80 -1.36
C MET A 465 -17.99 -31.18 0.04
N VAL A 466 -17.36 -31.83 1.03
CA VAL A 466 -17.18 -31.27 2.38
C VAL A 466 -16.26 -30.06 2.35
N LEU A 467 -15.12 -30.14 1.66
CA LEU A 467 -14.21 -29.01 1.50
C LEU A 467 -14.88 -27.85 0.74
N LEU A 468 -15.60 -28.15 -0.33
CA LEU A 468 -16.39 -27.17 -1.05
C LEU A 468 -17.47 -26.55 -0.15
N ALA A 469 -18.18 -27.35 0.64
CA ALA A 469 -19.18 -26.87 1.59
C ALA A 469 -18.56 -25.96 2.65
N ILE A 470 -17.39 -26.31 3.20
CA ILE A 470 -16.65 -25.47 4.15
C ILE A 470 -16.25 -24.13 3.50
N LEU A 471 -15.71 -24.16 2.29
CA LEU A 471 -15.32 -22.95 1.55
C LEU A 471 -16.53 -22.08 1.22
N VAL A 472 -17.64 -22.70 0.80
CA VAL A 472 -18.92 -22.01 0.54
C VAL A 472 -19.45 -21.38 1.83
N LEU A 473 -19.49 -22.12 2.95
CA LEU A 473 -19.93 -21.60 4.24
C LEU A 473 -19.05 -20.45 4.72
N PHE A 474 -17.73 -20.56 4.58
CA PHE A 474 -16.79 -19.49 4.90
C PHE A 474 -17.05 -18.25 4.03
N PHE A 475 -17.20 -18.43 2.71
CA PHE A 475 -17.48 -17.34 1.79
C PHE A 475 -18.84 -16.69 2.06
N CYS A 476 -19.88 -17.48 2.33
CA CYS A 476 -21.19 -16.99 2.76
C CYS A 476 -21.09 -16.19 4.07
N GLY A 477 -20.26 -16.63 5.03
CA GLY A 477 -19.98 -15.88 6.26
C GLY A 477 -19.30 -14.54 6.00
N VAL A 478 -18.32 -14.50 5.10
CA VAL A 478 -17.65 -13.26 4.68
C VAL A 478 -18.64 -12.33 3.98
N LEU A 479 -19.42 -12.83 3.02
CA LEU A 479 -20.43 -12.04 2.32
C LEU A 479 -21.49 -11.50 3.28
N TRP A 480 -21.98 -12.33 4.21
CA TRP A 480 -22.93 -11.91 5.23
C TRP A 480 -22.36 -10.81 6.12
N LEU A 481 -21.10 -10.92 6.53
CA LEU A 481 -20.41 -9.88 7.29
C LEU A 481 -20.30 -8.57 6.48
N ARG A 482 -19.89 -8.63 5.21
CA ARG A 482 -19.79 -7.43 4.35
C ARG A 482 -21.15 -6.79 4.08
N LEU A 483 -22.20 -7.59 3.97
CA LEU A 483 -23.58 -7.11 3.90
C LEU A 483 -23.98 -6.39 5.20
N LYS A 484 -23.70 -6.99 6.37
CA LYS A 484 -23.97 -6.39 7.68
C LYS A 484 -23.21 -5.08 7.92
N GLN A 485 -21.99 -4.99 7.40
CA GLN A 485 -21.18 -3.76 7.45
C GLN A 485 -21.63 -2.70 6.42
N GLY A 486 -22.54 -3.03 5.51
CA GLY A 486 -23.04 -2.12 4.46
C GLY A 486 -22.10 -1.97 3.25
N PHE A 487 -21.13 -2.87 3.06
CA PHE A 487 -20.18 -2.82 1.93
C PHE A 487 -20.64 -3.62 0.69
N LEU A 488 -21.60 -4.52 0.85
CA LEU A 488 -22.08 -5.38 -0.24
C LEU A 488 -23.44 -4.88 -0.75
N THR A 489 -23.44 -4.29 -1.94
CA THR A 489 -24.62 -3.85 -2.69
C THR A 489 -24.66 -4.54 -4.05
N GLU A 490 -25.77 -4.42 -4.79
CA GLU A 490 -25.82 -4.94 -6.16
C GLU A 490 -24.72 -4.31 -7.05
N GLU A 491 -24.53 -3.00 -6.90
CA GLU A 491 -23.49 -2.25 -7.59
C GLU A 491 -22.10 -2.74 -7.23
N SER A 492 -21.79 -2.89 -5.93
CA SER A 492 -20.47 -3.36 -5.50
C SER A 492 -20.20 -4.82 -5.93
N ALA A 493 -21.23 -5.66 -5.99
CA ALA A 493 -21.14 -7.02 -6.55
C ALA A 493 -20.87 -7.01 -8.07
N ARG A 494 -21.54 -6.14 -8.83
CA ARG A 494 -21.32 -5.98 -10.28
C ARG A 494 -19.91 -5.50 -10.58
N THR A 495 -19.44 -4.49 -9.84
CA THR A 495 -18.06 -3.99 -9.92
C THR A 495 -17.05 -5.09 -9.57
N GLY A 496 -17.32 -5.87 -8.51
CA GLY A 496 -16.48 -7.01 -8.14
C GLY A 496 -16.40 -8.09 -9.25
N LEU A 497 -17.51 -8.40 -9.92
CA LEU A 497 -17.51 -9.31 -11.06
C LEU A 497 -16.70 -8.77 -12.25
N GLN A 498 -16.86 -7.48 -12.57
CA GLN A 498 -16.07 -6.83 -13.61
C GLN A 498 -14.58 -6.87 -13.30
N PHE A 499 -14.19 -6.58 -12.06
CA PHE A 499 -12.81 -6.70 -11.58
C PHE A 499 -12.26 -8.12 -11.80
N LEU A 500 -13.02 -9.15 -11.41
CA LEU A 500 -12.60 -10.53 -11.58
C LEU A 500 -12.36 -10.88 -13.06
N LEU A 501 -13.30 -10.54 -13.93
CA LEU A 501 -13.24 -10.88 -15.35
C LEU A 501 -12.15 -10.11 -16.10
N ARG A 502 -11.90 -8.85 -15.73
CA ARG A 502 -10.96 -7.97 -16.44
C ARG A 502 -9.54 -8.02 -15.89
N PHE A 503 -9.37 -8.21 -14.59
CA PHE A 503 -8.08 -8.01 -13.93
C PHE A 503 -7.60 -9.23 -13.14
N ALA A 504 -8.48 -9.96 -12.45
CA ALA A 504 -8.04 -11.09 -11.62
C ALA A 504 -7.85 -12.39 -12.40
N VAL A 505 -8.76 -12.71 -13.32
CA VAL A 505 -8.77 -13.97 -14.07
C VAL A 505 -7.79 -14.00 -15.25
N PRO A 506 -7.67 -12.94 -16.10
CA PRO A 506 -6.79 -12.97 -17.27
C PRO A 506 -5.30 -13.28 -16.99
N PRO A 507 -4.67 -12.80 -15.89
CA PRO A 507 -3.28 -13.13 -15.58
C PRO A 507 -3.01 -14.64 -15.51
N PHE A 508 -3.97 -15.46 -15.06
CA PHE A 508 -3.79 -16.92 -15.00
C PHE A 508 -3.68 -17.56 -16.40
N PHE A 509 -4.51 -17.11 -17.34
CA PHE A 509 -4.47 -17.60 -18.72
C PHE A 509 -3.23 -17.11 -19.45
N LEU A 510 -2.89 -15.82 -19.28
CA LEU A 510 -1.66 -15.24 -19.83
C LEU A 510 -0.42 -15.93 -19.26
N PHE A 511 -0.39 -16.20 -17.96
CA PHE A 511 0.67 -16.97 -17.32
C PHE A 511 0.84 -18.33 -18.00
N ALA A 512 -0.24 -19.08 -18.23
CA ALA A 512 -0.17 -20.39 -18.87
C ALA A 512 0.41 -20.31 -20.31
N VAL A 513 0.00 -19.30 -21.08
CA VAL A 513 0.51 -19.05 -22.45
C VAL A 513 1.99 -18.66 -22.43
N LEU A 514 2.35 -17.64 -21.64
CA LEU A 514 3.71 -17.14 -21.50
C LEU A 514 4.67 -18.22 -20.97
N TRP A 515 4.23 -19.01 -19.99
CA TRP A 515 4.97 -20.13 -19.44
C TRP A 515 5.24 -21.22 -20.49
N LYS A 516 4.23 -21.57 -21.30
CA LYS A 516 4.38 -22.54 -22.40
C LYS A 516 5.37 -22.05 -23.45
N TRP A 517 5.28 -20.77 -23.83
CA TRP A 517 6.17 -20.15 -24.81
C TRP A 517 7.62 -20.11 -24.30
N ALA A 518 7.83 -19.64 -23.07
CA ALA A 518 9.15 -19.54 -22.45
C ALA A 518 9.85 -20.90 -22.28
N ARG A 519 9.08 -21.99 -22.10
CA ARG A 519 9.63 -23.36 -22.06
C ARG A 519 10.02 -23.92 -23.42
N LYS A 520 9.39 -23.48 -24.51
CA LYS A 520 9.73 -23.92 -25.87
C LYS A 520 11.11 -23.41 -26.30
N GLY A 521 11.52 -22.21 -25.89
CA GLY A 521 12.85 -21.66 -26.20
C GLY A 521 14.01 -22.22 -25.36
N ARG A 522 13.76 -23.15 -24.42
CA ARG A 522 14.78 -23.84 -23.62
C ARG A 522 14.98 -25.32 -24.00
N ARG A 523 14.20 -25.82 -24.96
CA ARG A 523 14.40 -27.12 -25.61
C ARG A 523 15.08 -26.84 -26.93
#